data_AF-D2B617-F1
#
_entry.id   AF-D2B617-F1
#
_cell.length_a   1.000
_cell.length_b   1.000
_cell.length_c   1.000
_cell.angle_alpha   90.00
_cell.angle_beta   90.00
_cell.angle_gamma   90.00
#
_symmetry.space_group_name_H-M   'P 1'
#
loop_
_entity.id
_entity.type
_entity.pdbx_description
1 polymer ?
#
loop_
_entity_poly.entity_id
_entity_poly.type
_entity_poly.pdbx_seq_one_letter_code
_entity_poly.pdbx_strand_id
1 'polypeptide(L)'
;MPYRYQMPTLSWPFKRKPHRAMLGPTGVYYIFTFDLGNDANASKVASQLLRSGIAESANATSSPRVAVTPKFKSLLKNKRQALAISKFSDALENGRWLGILKESFRMPALGWMLAKQIFKHFFGVRRPLEKDAEDSRDVKEVIDEATSIIDNSMHSKLINRGFEHAVDEEIFAPGYLQNDPFIRLQLKPFQGHIPGQVTGDEPFANSKSWIDVDLVLHSSGIAQMHFSIAFDSSSLQERIRATAAKGVVISSVRICEEVLKPYARYERSSLRNLSGQRGSKIEGGTWWWTLSSKSPTTLTDIFDIYETAIKYCTKLQGGSSWICYTLMCIEELKCACRSQQEWMEHHIRELAGLVARVGWYERISETGLRRFLPDDLFESTSSSLHASLGSAVRINWDFSKSSTDPEYSHAENFRDLTVIGHSLFKYGQARRLDDEIRRTVLKGKHLDRQVKDFVNIRNYNDVLTYGTAREIAASVDRGLGIPELYQSIQTNLEMKREALVAVQAKKSSKRANITAATALVAAAVIALPNIHQGLEIIARVDTSKGIGILAKPLQDIAREGASGSWWLYLTVLAFFTITVVFPWSLRIRRRKKNVKFGWYWPEHISVRLAKDDENPLS
;
A
#
# COMPACT_ATOMS: atom_id res chain seq x y z
N MET A 1 27.24 25.83 -9.97
CA MET A 1 27.29 27.18 -9.36
C MET A 1 25.91 27.48 -8.82
N PRO A 2 25.73 27.78 -7.53
CA PRO A 2 24.40 28.11 -7.02
C PRO A 2 24.07 29.55 -7.42
N TYR A 3 22.97 29.74 -8.14
CA TYR A 3 22.43 31.07 -8.43
C TYR A 3 21.99 31.70 -7.11
N ARG A 4 22.78 32.66 -6.61
CA ARG A 4 22.37 33.58 -5.56
C ARG A 4 21.27 34.47 -6.13
N TYR A 5 20.01 34.22 -5.78
CA TYR A 5 18.97 35.23 -5.88
C TYR A 5 19.31 36.38 -4.93
N GLN A 6 19.90 37.44 -5.47
CA GLN A 6 19.88 38.76 -4.83
C GLN A 6 18.51 39.36 -5.11
N MET A 7 17.68 39.52 -4.08
CA MET A 7 16.44 40.28 -4.20
C MET A 7 16.79 41.73 -4.58
N PRO A 8 16.28 42.28 -5.69
CA PRO A 8 16.43 43.70 -5.97
C PRO A 8 15.51 44.49 -5.03
N THR A 9 16.09 45.38 -4.24
CA THR A 9 15.36 46.42 -3.51
C THR A 9 14.85 47.46 -4.51
N LEU A 10 13.68 47.23 -5.11
CA LEU A 10 13.00 48.17 -5.99
C LEU A 10 11.78 48.74 -5.27
N SER A 11 11.91 49.97 -4.77
CA SER A 11 10.82 50.76 -4.21
C SER A 11 9.93 51.31 -5.34
N TRP A 12 8.84 50.61 -5.66
CA TRP A 12 7.75 51.14 -6.51
C TRP A 12 6.59 51.70 -5.68
N PRO A 13 5.98 52.84 -6.09
CA PRO A 13 5.06 53.60 -5.26
C PRO A 13 3.59 53.23 -5.53
N PHE A 14 3.20 51.99 -5.26
CA PHE A 14 1.78 51.65 -5.06
C PHE A 14 1.68 50.57 -3.99
N LYS A 15 1.83 50.97 -2.71
CA LYS A 15 1.49 50.08 -1.59
C LYS A 15 -0.02 49.83 -1.61
N ARG A 16 -0.44 48.77 -2.33
CA ARG A 16 -1.77 48.19 -2.20
C ARG A 16 -2.02 47.88 -0.71
N LYS A 17 -3.26 48.05 -0.27
CA LYS A 17 -3.63 47.78 1.14
C LYS A 17 -3.24 46.34 1.49
N PRO A 18 -2.71 46.10 2.71
CA PRO A 18 -2.47 44.74 3.19
C PRO A 18 -3.79 43.97 3.13
N HIS A 19 -3.76 42.81 2.49
CA HIS A 19 -4.90 41.90 2.37
C HIS A 19 -4.43 40.50 2.73
N ARG A 20 -5.37 39.57 2.96
CA ARG A 20 -5.05 38.18 3.26
C ARG A 20 -4.97 37.37 1.96
N ALA A 21 -4.12 36.35 1.96
CA ALA A 21 -4.08 35.39 0.87
C ALA A 21 -5.46 34.73 0.68
N MET A 22 -5.98 34.79 -0.54
CA MET A 22 -7.21 34.11 -0.94
C MET A 22 -6.84 32.96 -1.86
N LEU A 23 -7.12 31.74 -1.41
CA LEU A 23 -6.80 30.50 -2.11
C LEU A 23 -8.07 29.94 -2.76
N GLY A 24 -7.94 29.51 -4.00
CA GLY A 24 -9.02 28.87 -4.76
C GLY A 24 -9.22 27.39 -4.39
N PRO A 25 -9.72 26.57 -5.33
CA PRO A 25 -9.80 25.13 -5.17
C PRO A 25 -8.45 24.54 -4.76
N THR A 26 -8.47 23.62 -3.80
CA THR A 26 -7.27 22.97 -3.28
C THR A 26 -7.54 21.51 -3.02
N GLY A 27 -6.73 20.63 -3.62
CA GLY A 27 -6.69 19.22 -3.28
C GLY A 27 -5.75 19.00 -2.10
N VAL A 28 -6.19 18.28 -1.09
CA VAL A 28 -5.35 17.86 0.05
C VAL A 28 -5.33 16.34 0.12
N TYR A 29 -4.13 15.79 0.00
CA TYR A 29 -3.85 14.37 0.02
C TYR A 29 -3.14 14.01 1.32
N TYR A 30 -3.69 13.06 2.08
CA TYR A 30 -3.10 12.58 3.32
C TYR A 30 -2.55 11.18 3.11
N ILE A 31 -1.25 11.02 3.27
CA ILE A 31 -0.50 9.78 3.04
C ILE A 31 -0.15 9.17 4.40
N PHE A 32 -0.92 8.17 4.82
CA PHE A 32 -0.62 7.40 6.02
C PHE A 32 0.28 6.23 5.69
N THR A 33 1.51 6.23 6.20
CA THR A 33 2.45 5.13 6.03
C THR A 33 2.51 4.29 7.30
N PHE A 34 2.27 2.99 7.18
CA PHE A 34 2.19 2.05 8.31
C PHE A 34 2.73 0.67 7.93
N ASP A 35 3.04 -0.14 8.94
CA ASP A 35 3.61 -1.48 8.76
C ASP A 35 2.54 -2.57 8.88
N LEU A 36 2.44 -3.44 7.87
CA LEU A 36 1.62 -4.65 7.88
C LEU A 36 2.41 -5.89 8.33
N GLY A 37 3.73 -5.80 8.45
CA GLY A 37 4.61 -6.86 8.98
C GLY A 37 5.36 -7.69 7.93
N ASN A 38 6.30 -8.51 8.41
CA ASN A 38 7.31 -9.25 7.63
C ASN A 38 6.77 -10.31 6.65
N ASP A 39 5.53 -10.78 6.82
CA ASP A 39 4.93 -11.86 6.02
C ASP A 39 3.86 -11.37 5.03
N ALA A 40 3.74 -10.05 4.86
CA ALA A 40 2.76 -9.45 3.96
C ALA A 40 3.17 -9.65 2.49
N ASN A 41 2.79 -10.79 1.90
CA ASN A 41 2.80 -10.92 0.45
C ASN A 41 1.73 -9.99 -0.14
N ALA A 42 2.16 -8.90 -0.78
CA ALA A 42 1.28 -7.86 -1.33
C ALA A 42 0.15 -8.44 -2.20
N SER A 43 0.44 -9.39 -3.09
CA SER A 43 -0.58 -10.04 -3.94
C SER A 43 -1.61 -10.83 -3.11
N LYS A 44 -1.16 -11.54 -2.07
CA LYS A 44 -2.07 -12.29 -1.18
C LYS A 44 -2.97 -11.33 -0.40
N VAL A 45 -2.39 -10.26 0.14
CA VAL A 45 -3.12 -9.20 0.87
C VAL A 45 -4.14 -8.56 -0.05
N ALA A 46 -3.74 -8.14 -1.25
CA ALA A 46 -4.63 -7.57 -2.26
C ALA A 46 -5.79 -8.52 -2.60
N SER A 47 -5.50 -9.81 -2.81
CA SER A 47 -6.55 -10.81 -3.06
C SER A 47 -7.51 -10.97 -1.88
N GLN A 48 -7.05 -10.84 -0.63
CA GLN A 48 -7.90 -10.93 0.55
C GLN A 48 -8.83 -9.70 0.66
N LEU A 49 -8.30 -8.50 0.41
CA LEU A 49 -9.06 -7.25 0.45
C LEU A 49 -10.11 -7.17 -0.67
N LEU A 50 -9.78 -7.62 -1.88
CA LEU A 50 -10.75 -7.72 -2.98
C LEU A 50 -11.87 -8.73 -2.68
N ARG A 51 -11.55 -9.84 -2.02
CA ARG A 51 -12.53 -10.87 -1.63
C ARG A 51 -13.41 -10.44 -0.47
N SER A 52 -12.88 -9.66 0.49
CA SER A 52 -13.68 -9.12 1.59
C SER A 52 -14.61 -7.99 1.14
N GLY A 53 -14.33 -7.37 -0.02
CA GLY A 53 -15.10 -6.25 -0.55
C GLY A 53 -14.69 -4.90 0.05
N ILE A 54 -13.64 -4.86 0.87
CA ILE A 54 -13.01 -3.61 1.33
C ILE A 54 -12.36 -2.89 0.14
N ALA A 55 -11.70 -3.65 -0.74
CA ALA A 55 -11.15 -3.13 -1.99
C ALA A 55 -12.07 -3.42 -3.16
N GLU A 56 -12.21 -2.45 -4.07
CA GLU A 56 -13.03 -2.55 -5.27
C GLU A 56 -12.20 -2.96 -6.49
N SER A 57 -11.02 -2.38 -6.63
CA SER A 57 -10.09 -2.62 -7.72
C SER A 57 -8.65 -2.67 -7.21
N ALA A 58 -7.77 -3.32 -7.97
CA ALA A 58 -6.35 -3.40 -7.70
C ALA A 58 -5.56 -3.42 -9.02
N ASN A 59 -4.40 -2.78 -9.02
CA ASN A 59 -3.48 -2.76 -10.15
C ASN A 59 -2.07 -3.12 -9.69
N ALA A 60 -1.42 -4.03 -10.42
CA ALA A 60 -0.02 -4.39 -10.21
C ALA A 60 0.85 -3.57 -11.15
N THR A 61 2.04 -3.18 -10.72
CA THR A 61 2.92 -2.35 -11.54
C THR A 61 3.44 -3.04 -12.80
N SER A 62 3.53 -4.38 -12.82
CA SER A 62 4.00 -5.13 -13.99
C SER A 62 2.94 -5.32 -15.08
N SER A 63 1.68 -4.96 -14.83
CA SER A 63 0.59 -5.28 -15.73
C SER A 63 -0.47 -4.17 -15.74
N PRO A 64 -0.84 -3.61 -16.90
CA PRO A 64 -1.89 -2.60 -17.00
C PRO A 64 -3.31 -3.12 -16.67
N ARG A 65 -3.45 -4.43 -16.48
CA ARG A 65 -4.73 -5.06 -16.20
C ARG A 65 -5.21 -4.76 -14.79
N VAL A 66 -6.37 -4.14 -14.70
CA VAL A 66 -7.06 -3.90 -13.43
C VAL A 66 -7.78 -5.17 -12.98
N ALA A 67 -7.40 -5.66 -11.81
CA ALA A 67 -8.14 -6.69 -11.09
C ALA A 67 -9.28 -6.03 -10.30
N VAL A 68 -10.45 -6.66 -10.27
CA VAL A 68 -11.63 -6.13 -9.57
C VAL A 68 -12.20 -7.15 -8.58
N THR A 69 -13.02 -6.66 -7.64
CA THR A 69 -13.68 -7.53 -6.67
C THR A 69 -14.56 -8.58 -7.38
N PRO A 70 -14.64 -9.83 -6.87
CA PRO A 70 -15.49 -10.86 -7.46
C PRO A 70 -16.98 -10.47 -7.61
N LYS A 71 -17.48 -9.48 -6.86
CA LYS A 71 -18.85 -8.95 -7.04
C LYS A 71 -19.09 -8.41 -8.46
N PHE A 72 -18.07 -7.87 -9.11
CA PHE A 72 -18.17 -7.42 -10.50
C PHE A 72 -18.38 -8.58 -11.48
N LYS A 73 -17.96 -9.80 -11.15
CA LYS A 73 -18.26 -10.99 -11.96
C LYS A 73 -19.77 -11.29 -11.98
N SER A 74 -20.46 -11.13 -10.84
CA SER A 74 -21.92 -11.24 -10.79
C SER A 74 -22.60 -10.10 -11.52
N LEU A 75 -22.10 -8.86 -11.39
CA LEU A 75 -22.65 -7.71 -12.13
C LEU A 75 -22.50 -7.90 -13.64
N LEU A 76 -21.36 -8.39 -14.12
CA LEU A 76 -21.17 -8.70 -15.54
C LEU A 76 -22.11 -9.81 -16.02
N LYS A 77 -22.37 -10.83 -15.19
CA LYS A 77 -23.35 -11.87 -15.51
C LYS A 77 -24.75 -11.26 -15.65
N ASN A 78 -25.14 -10.40 -14.71
CA ASN A 78 -26.43 -9.72 -14.74
C ASN A 78 -26.53 -8.75 -15.93
N LYS A 79 -25.47 -7.99 -16.25
CA LYS A 79 -25.38 -7.15 -17.45
C LYS A 79 -25.60 -7.97 -18.71
N ARG A 80 -24.92 -9.12 -18.85
CA ARG A 80 -25.08 -10.01 -20.01
C ARG A 80 -26.51 -10.55 -20.13
N GLN A 81 -27.14 -10.89 -19.00
CA GLN A 81 -28.54 -11.33 -18.98
C GLN A 81 -29.48 -10.18 -19.38
N ALA A 82 -29.28 -8.98 -18.82
CA ALA A 82 -30.08 -7.80 -19.11
C ALA A 82 -29.97 -7.38 -20.59
N LEU A 83 -28.75 -7.31 -21.14
CA LEU A 83 -28.53 -7.03 -22.57
C LEU A 83 -29.20 -8.05 -23.48
N ALA A 84 -29.22 -9.31 -23.08
CA ALA A 84 -29.82 -10.34 -23.89
C ALA A 84 -31.35 -10.40 -23.72
N ILE A 85 -31.91 -9.92 -22.58
CA ILE A 85 -33.34 -9.62 -22.44
C ILE A 85 -33.73 -8.42 -23.31
N SER A 86 -32.94 -7.34 -23.31
CA SER A 86 -33.16 -6.16 -24.16
C SER A 86 -33.14 -6.53 -25.64
N LYS A 87 -32.11 -7.26 -26.11
CA LYS A 87 -32.06 -7.79 -27.49
C LYS A 87 -33.22 -8.72 -27.83
N PHE A 88 -33.71 -9.45 -26.83
CA PHE A 88 -34.85 -10.33 -26.99
C PHE A 88 -36.16 -9.54 -27.14
N SER A 89 -36.37 -8.48 -26.35
CA SER A 89 -37.49 -7.52 -26.51
C SER A 89 -37.43 -6.85 -27.89
N ASP A 90 -36.26 -6.36 -28.28
CA ASP A 90 -36.05 -5.76 -29.60
C ASP A 90 -36.39 -6.74 -30.74
N ALA A 91 -36.03 -8.02 -30.59
CA ALA A 91 -36.34 -9.03 -31.59
C ALA A 91 -37.85 -9.35 -31.67
N LEU A 92 -38.56 -9.30 -30.54
CA LEU A 92 -40.01 -9.43 -30.48
C LEU A 92 -40.72 -8.24 -31.13
N GLU A 93 -40.33 -7.02 -30.77
CA GLU A 93 -40.91 -5.78 -31.30
C GLU A 93 -40.68 -5.64 -32.81
N ASN A 94 -39.50 -6.04 -33.29
CA ASN A 94 -39.16 -5.99 -34.72
C ASN A 94 -39.56 -7.24 -35.52
N GLY A 95 -40.28 -8.20 -34.92
CA GLY A 95 -40.76 -9.42 -35.61
C GLY A 95 -39.66 -10.35 -36.16
N ARG A 96 -38.45 -10.29 -35.61
CA ARG A 96 -37.29 -11.06 -36.11
C ARG A 96 -37.22 -12.46 -35.49
N TRP A 97 -38.02 -13.38 -36.01
CA TRP A 97 -38.12 -14.79 -35.54
C TRP A 97 -36.77 -15.53 -35.41
N LEU A 98 -35.83 -15.29 -36.33
CA LEU A 98 -34.48 -15.88 -36.25
C LEU A 98 -33.68 -15.33 -35.05
N GLY A 99 -33.87 -14.07 -34.69
CA GLY A 99 -33.25 -13.46 -33.51
C GLY A 99 -33.83 -14.02 -32.21
N ILE A 100 -35.16 -14.19 -32.17
CA ILE A 100 -35.89 -14.81 -31.05
C ILE A 100 -35.39 -16.24 -30.80
N LEU A 101 -35.29 -17.07 -31.85
CA LEU A 101 -34.77 -18.44 -31.77
C LEU A 101 -33.32 -18.48 -31.26
N LYS A 102 -32.43 -17.67 -31.87
CA LYS A 102 -31.01 -17.64 -31.52
C LYS A 102 -30.77 -17.24 -30.06
N GLU A 103 -31.49 -16.26 -29.55
CA GLU A 103 -31.32 -15.79 -28.17
C GLU A 103 -32.04 -16.71 -27.16
N SER A 104 -33.13 -17.37 -27.56
CA SER A 104 -33.80 -18.41 -26.76
C SER A 104 -32.90 -19.62 -26.51
N PHE A 105 -32.06 -20.01 -27.47
CA PHE A 105 -31.04 -21.06 -27.27
C PHE A 105 -29.92 -20.64 -26.31
N ARG A 106 -29.61 -19.34 -26.20
CA ARG A 106 -28.62 -18.81 -25.26
C ARG A 106 -29.15 -18.67 -23.84
N MET A 107 -30.46 -18.48 -23.67
CA MET A 107 -31.12 -18.40 -22.37
C MET A 107 -32.33 -19.33 -22.29
N PRO A 108 -32.12 -20.61 -21.93
CA PRO A 108 -33.18 -21.63 -21.94
C PRO A 108 -34.35 -21.29 -20.99
N ALA A 109 -34.10 -20.51 -19.93
CA ALA A 109 -35.15 -20.06 -19.03
C ALA A 109 -36.14 -19.07 -19.68
N LEU A 110 -35.66 -18.13 -20.51
CA LEU A 110 -36.50 -17.20 -21.25
C LEU A 110 -37.20 -17.90 -22.41
N GLY A 111 -36.47 -18.76 -23.13
CA GLY A 111 -37.05 -19.63 -24.15
C GLY A 111 -38.20 -20.49 -23.61
N TRP A 112 -38.06 -21.02 -22.38
CA TRP A 112 -39.11 -21.77 -21.70
C TRP A 112 -40.31 -20.89 -21.33
N MET A 113 -40.11 -19.66 -20.88
CA MET A 113 -41.22 -18.73 -20.60
C MET A 113 -42.02 -18.40 -21.85
N LEU A 114 -41.35 -18.14 -22.98
CA LEU A 114 -42.01 -17.93 -24.27
C LEU A 114 -42.72 -19.17 -24.76
N ALA A 115 -42.05 -20.33 -24.69
CA ALA A 115 -42.68 -21.59 -25.05
C ALA A 115 -43.95 -21.81 -24.22
N LYS A 116 -43.91 -21.53 -22.91
CA LYS A 116 -45.07 -21.61 -22.01
C LYS A 116 -46.15 -20.57 -22.34
N GLN A 117 -45.78 -19.36 -22.77
CA GLN A 117 -46.71 -18.29 -23.10
C GLN A 117 -47.36 -18.50 -24.48
N ILE A 118 -46.60 -18.93 -25.48
CA ILE A 118 -47.07 -19.37 -26.80
C ILE A 118 -47.94 -20.61 -26.64
N PHE A 119 -47.51 -21.60 -25.85
CA PHE A 119 -48.30 -22.79 -25.56
C PHE A 119 -49.61 -22.45 -24.83
N LYS A 120 -49.60 -21.50 -23.89
CA LYS A 120 -50.82 -20.95 -23.28
C LYS A 120 -51.70 -20.21 -24.29
N HIS A 121 -51.11 -19.49 -25.25
CA HIS A 121 -51.87 -18.75 -26.26
C HIS A 121 -52.49 -19.67 -27.33
N PHE A 122 -51.80 -20.76 -27.67
CA PHE A 122 -52.27 -21.77 -28.63
C PHE A 122 -53.20 -22.83 -28.01
N PHE A 123 -53.03 -23.18 -26.73
CA PHE A 123 -53.76 -24.29 -26.08
C PHE A 123 -54.62 -23.87 -24.86
N GLY A 124 -54.75 -22.57 -24.54
CA GLY A 124 -55.44 -22.10 -23.32
C GLY A 124 -56.37 -20.90 -23.52
N VAL A 125 -57.57 -21.04 -22.96
CA VAL A 125 -58.71 -20.08 -22.90
C VAL A 125 -58.30 -18.61 -22.74
N ARG A 126 -58.82 -17.76 -23.65
CA ARG A 126 -58.75 -16.29 -23.58
C ARG A 126 -59.25 -15.80 -22.21
N ARG A 127 -58.34 -15.41 -21.32
CA ARG A 127 -58.63 -14.45 -20.26
C ARG A 127 -58.12 -13.08 -20.71
N PRO A 128 -58.93 -12.01 -20.56
CA PRO A 128 -58.50 -10.66 -20.89
C PRO A 128 -57.32 -10.27 -19.98
N LEU A 129 -56.24 -9.76 -20.59
CA LEU A 129 -55.16 -9.12 -19.85
C LEU A 129 -55.72 -7.83 -19.23
N GLU A 130 -55.80 -7.82 -17.91
CA GLU A 130 -55.97 -6.62 -17.11
C GLU A 130 -54.73 -5.75 -17.33
N LYS A 131 -54.96 -4.55 -17.86
CA LYS A 131 -53.95 -3.58 -18.26
C LYS A 131 -53.59 -2.76 -17.01
N ASP A 132 -52.70 -3.29 -16.17
CA ASP A 132 -52.05 -2.49 -15.12
C ASP A 132 -51.04 -1.56 -15.81
N ALA A 133 -51.54 -0.40 -16.25
CA ALA A 133 -50.84 0.57 -17.07
C ALA A 133 -50.37 1.79 -16.27
N GLU A 134 -49.81 1.60 -15.07
CA GLU A 134 -49.44 2.74 -14.22
C GLU A 134 -48.02 2.77 -13.65
N ASP A 135 -47.11 1.86 -14.05
CA ASP A 135 -45.68 2.04 -13.73
C ASP A 135 -44.71 1.37 -14.73
N SER A 136 -45.12 1.24 -16.00
CA SER A 136 -44.24 0.71 -17.05
C SER A 136 -43.29 1.81 -17.55
N ARG A 137 -42.29 2.17 -16.75
CA ARG A 137 -41.03 2.63 -17.37
C ARG A 137 -40.64 1.57 -18.39
N ASP A 138 -40.28 1.99 -19.59
CA ASP A 138 -39.88 1.07 -20.63
C ASP A 138 -38.78 0.16 -20.04
N VAL A 139 -39.06 -1.14 -19.98
CA VAL A 139 -38.13 -2.13 -19.38
C VAL A 139 -36.77 -2.03 -20.07
N LYS A 140 -36.77 -1.62 -21.34
CA LYS A 140 -35.58 -1.29 -22.11
C LYS A 140 -34.83 -0.08 -21.54
N GLU A 141 -35.51 1.02 -21.28
CA GLU A 141 -34.93 2.22 -20.66
C GLU A 141 -34.32 1.91 -19.29
N VAL A 142 -34.99 1.11 -18.46
CA VAL A 142 -34.47 0.69 -17.15
C VAL A 142 -33.24 -0.22 -17.28
N ILE A 143 -33.24 -1.13 -18.26
CA ILE A 143 -32.09 -2.00 -18.55
C ILE A 143 -30.92 -1.18 -19.10
N ASP A 144 -31.17 -0.23 -19.98
CA ASP A 144 -30.15 0.61 -20.60
C ASP A 144 -29.57 1.60 -19.58
N GLU A 145 -30.38 2.16 -18.68
CA GLU A 145 -29.95 2.94 -17.53
C GLU A 145 -29.09 2.07 -16.58
N ALA A 146 -29.55 0.88 -16.22
CA ALA A 146 -28.80 0.00 -15.32
C ALA A 146 -27.45 -0.46 -15.93
N THR A 147 -27.41 -0.73 -17.24
CA THR A 147 -26.18 -1.14 -17.93
C THR A 147 -25.22 0.02 -18.13
N SER A 148 -25.70 1.22 -18.46
CA SER A 148 -24.88 2.43 -18.57
C SER A 148 -24.29 2.84 -17.22
N ILE A 149 -25.03 2.72 -16.11
CA ILE A 149 -24.48 2.96 -14.76
C ILE A 149 -23.34 1.99 -14.45
N ILE A 150 -23.50 0.69 -14.75
CA ILE A 150 -22.46 -0.31 -14.55
C ILE A 150 -21.22 0.03 -15.37
N ASP A 151 -21.41 0.39 -16.65
CA ASP A 151 -20.31 0.69 -17.56
C ASP A 151 -19.59 1.98 -17.19
N ASN A 152 -20.32 3.03 -16.85
CA ASN A 152 -19.71 4.30 -16.41
C ASN A 152 -18.91 4.11 -15.12
N SER A 153 -19.46 3.36 -14.15
CA SER A 153 -18.75 3.09 -12.88
C SER A 153 -17.48 2.26 -13.09
N MET A 154 -17.50 1.30 -14.01
CA MET A 154 -16.35 0.46 -14.34
C MET A 154 -15.34 1.20 -15.20
N HIS A 155 -15.77 1.93 -16.22
CA HIS A 155 -14.91 2.74 -17.08
C HIS A 155 -14.15 3.77 -16.28
N SER A 156 -14.81 4.51 -15.39
CA SER A 156 -14.12 5.47 -14.52
C SER A 156 -13.01 4.80 -13.69
N LYS A 157 -13.27 3.62 -13.12
CA LYS A 157 -12.26 2.86 -12.36
C LYS A 157 -11.10 2.38 -13.23
N LEU A 158 -11.39 1.88 -14.42
CA LEU A 158 -10.39 1.40 -15.37
C LEU A 158 -9.53 2.55 -15.88
N ILE A 159 -10.13 3.69 -16.20
CA ILE A 159 -9.44 4.90 -16.66
C ILE A 159 -8.54 5.43 -15.55
N ASN A 160 -9.07 5.63 -14.33
CA ASN A 160 -8.26 6.14 -13.22
C ASN A 160 -7.08 5.22 -12.91
N ARG A 161 -7.26 3.90 -12.88
CA ARG A 161 -6.16 2.95 -12.62
C ARG A 161 -5.19 2.81 -13.79
N GLY A 162 -5.67 2.90 -15.02
CA GLY A 162 -4.83 2.96 -16.20
C GLY A 162 -3.97 4.22 -16.22
N PHE A 163 -4.57 5.35 -15.83
CA PHE A 163 -3.90 6.63 -15.66
C PHE A 163 -2.80 6.57 -14.60
N GLU A 164 -3.12 6.10 -13.39
CA GLU A 164 -2.13 5.93 -12.31
C GLU A 164 -0.96 5.05 -12.73
N HIS A 165 -1.24 3.97 -13.46
CA HIS A 165 -0.21 3.08 -13.97
C HIS A 165 0.68 3.75 -15.01
N ALA A 166 0.11 4.55 -15.91
CA ALA A 166 0.88 5.30 -16.89
C ALA A 166 1.81 6.32 -16.20
N VAL A 167 1.35 6.96 -15.12
CA VAL A 167 2.20 7.82 -14.30
C VAL A 167 3.30 7.03 -13.57
N ASP A 168 2.99 5.85 -13.04
CA ASP A 168 4.00 4.97 -12.44
C ASP A 168 5.10 4.56 -13.47
N GLU A 169 4.71 4.24 -14.71
CA GLU A 169 5.64 3.94 -15.81
C GLU A 169 6.51 5.13 -16.22
N GLU A 170 5.99 6.35 -16.08
CA GLU A 170 6.74 7.57 -16.35
C GLU A 170 7.78 7.85 -15.25
N ILE A 171 7.40 7.68 -13.98
CA ILE A 171 8.23 8.04 -12.81
C ILE A 171 9.29 7.00 -12.51
N PHE A 172 8.98 5.72 -12.66
CA PHE A 172 9.85 4.64 -12.22
C PHE A 172 10.51 3.89 -13.39
N ALA A 173 11.75 3.46 -13.17
CA ALA A 173 12.50 2.68 -14.14
C ALA A 173 11.79 1.35 -14.44
N PRO A 174 11.70 0.90 -15.71
CA PRO A 174 10.98 -0.33 -16.07
C PRO A 174 11.46 -1.58 -15.32
N GLY A 175 12.77 -1.70 -15.06
CA GLY A 175 13.35 -2.84 -14.33
C GLY A 175 12.87 -2.95 -12.87
N TYR A 176 12.47 -1.84 -12.27
CA TYR A 176 11.86 -1.85 -10.93
C TYR A 176 10.43 -2.37 -10.98
N LEU A 177 9.61 -1.89 -11.93
CA LEU A 177 8.19 -2.24 -12.04
C LEU A 177 7.93 -3.71 -12.39
N GLN A 178 8.87 -4.37 -13.10
CA GLN A 178 8.78 -5.79 -13.48
C GLN A 178 8.60 -6.76 -12.31
N ASN A 179 9.05 -6.38 -11.10
CA ASN A 179 8.99 -7.26 -9.93
C ASN A 179 7.77 -7.03 -9.04
N ASP A 180 6.77 -6.27 -9.50
CA ASP A 180 5.62 -5.85 -8.68
C ASP A 180 6.04 -5.27 -7.32
N PRO A 181 6.92 -4.25 -7.28
CA PRO A 181 7.40 -3.66 -6.03
C PRO A 181 6.24 -3.19 -5.14
N PHE A 182 5.14 -2.77 -5.73
CA PHE A 182 3.91 -2.45 -5.03
C PHE A 182 2.65 -2.79 -5.85
N ILE A 183 1.51 -2.84 -5.16
CA ILE A 183 0.18 -3.01 -5.74
C ILE A 183 -0.70 -1.88 -5.23
N ARG A 184 -1.35 -1.15 -6.13
CA ARG A 184 -2.31 -0.10 -5.79
C ARG A 184 -3.72 -0.69 -5.70
N LEU A 185 -4.49 -0.31 -4.70
CA LEU A 185 -5.87 -0.74 -4.50
C LEU A 185 -6.78 0.46 -4.30
N GLN A 186 -7.95 0.43 -4.92
CA GLN A 186 -9.05 1.33 -4.55
C GLN A 186 -9.79 0.70 -3.41
N LEU A 187 -9.79 1.34 -2.25
CA LEU A 187 -10.67 0.95 -1.18
C LEU A 187 -12.05 1.56 -1.40
N LYS A 188 -13.06 1.03 -0.71
CA LYS A 188 -14.38 1.64 -0.66
C LYS A 188 -14.24 3.07 -0.13
N PRO A 189 -14.76 4.10 -0.82
CA PRO A 189 -14.73 5.47 -0.32
C PRO A 189 -15.66 5.61 0.89
N PHE A 190 -15.57 6.75 1.58
CA PHE A 190 -16.53 7.12 2.61
C PHE A 190 -17.09 8.53 2.33
N GLN A 191 -18.25 8.85 2.91
CA GLN A 191 -18.76 10.21 2.88
C GLN A 191 -18.48 10.90 4.21
N GLY A 192 -18.00 12.13 4.17
CA GLY A 192 -17.73 12.92 5.36
C GLY A 192 -18.23 14.34 5.18
N HIS A 193 -18.88 14.90 6.20
CA HIS A 193 -19.15 16.33 6.25
C HIS A 193 -17.99 17.07 6.92
N ILE A 194 -17.18 17.77 6.12
CA ILE A 194 -16.04 18.57 6.59
C ILE A 194 -16.41 20.05 6.44
N PRO A 195 -16.31 20.87 7.50
CA PRO A 195 -16.51 22.32 7.41
C PRO A 195 -15.58 22.93 6.35
N GLY A 196 -16.15 23.71 5.42
CA GLY A 196 -15.41 24.33 4.31
C GLY A 196 -15.37 23.52 3.01
N GLN A 197 -15.98 22.33 2.99
CA GLN A 197 -16.29 21.57 1.77
C GLN A 197 -17.67 22.00 1.23
N VAL A 198 -17.86 22.04 -0.09
CA VAL A 198 -19.15 22.45 -0.70
C VAL A 198 -20.23 21.43 -0.38
N THR A 199 -21.07 21.72 0.60
CA THR A 199 -22.33 21.03 0.83
C THR A 199 -23.47 21.90 0.32
N GLY A 200 -24.31 21.35 -0.54
CA GLY A 200 -25.68 21.83 -0.70
C GLY A 200 -26.43 21.66 0.63
N ASP A 201 -27.65 22.17 0.71
CA ASP A 201 -28.41 22.28 1.96
C ASP A 201 -28.68 20.93 2.69
N GLU A 202 -28.31 19.78 2.10
CA GLU A 202 -28.26 18.48 2.77
C GLU A 202 -26.83 17.94 2.95
N PRO A 203 -26.49 17.40 4.14
CA PRO A 203 -25.13 16.99 4.50
C PRO A 203 -24.54 15.86 3.63
N PHE A 204 -25.37 15.14 2.84
CA PHE A 204 -24.94 14.01 2.02
C PHE A 204 -25.47 14.02 0.57
N ALA A 205 -26.16 15.09 0.12
CA ALA A 205 -26.76 15.12 -1.21
C ALA A 205 -25.76 15.35 -2.35
N ASN A 206 -24.57 15.89 -2.06
CA ASN A 206 -23.59 16.26 -3.07
C ASN A 206 -22.52 15.20 -3.32
N SER A 207 -22.18 14.98 -4.59
CA SER A 207 -21.04 14.16 -5.06
C SER A 207 -19.69 14.63 -4.49
N LYS A 208 -19.58 15.90 -4.10
CA LYS A 208 -18.38 16.47 -3.49
C LYS A 208 -18.13 16.02 -2.04
N SER A 209 -19.05 15.29 -1.39
CA SER A 209 -18.88 14.77 -0.01
C SER A 209 -18.14 13.43 0.06
N TRP A 210 -17.86 12.81 -1.10
CA TRP A 210 -17.13 11.55 -1.20
C TRP A 210 -15.63 11.79 -1.05
N ILE A 211 -15.01 11.00 -0.17
CA ILE A 211 -13.57 11.00 0.04
C ILE A 211 -13.03 9.67 -0.48
N ASP A 212 -12.21 9.76 -1.52
CA ASP A 212 -11.54 8.61 -2.11
C ASP A 212 -10.46 8.08 -1.17
N VAL A 213 -10.38 6.74 -1.10
CA VAL A 213 -9.42 6.04 -0.26
C VAL A 213 -8.64 5.04 -1.11
N ASP A 214 -7.33 5.26 -1.22
CA ASP A 214 -6.43 4.37 -1.93
C ASP A 214 -5.47 3.69 -0.96
N LEU A 215 -5.06 2.47 -1.31
CA LEU A 215 -4.08 1.70 -0.55
C LEU A 215 -2.98 1.21 -1.48
N VAL A 216 -1.75 1.59 -1.19
CA VAL A 216 -0.56 1.09 -1.88
C VAL A 216 0.13 0.08 -0.98
N LEU A 217 0.18 -1.17 -1.42
CA LEU A 217 0.84 -2.28 -0.71
C LEU A 217 2.22 -2.52 -1.29
N HIS A 218 3.27 -2.19 -0.55
CA HIS A 218 4.63 -2.48 -0.99
C HIS A 218 5.04 -3.92 -0.64
N SER A 219 5.86 -4.53 -1.49
CA SER A 219 6.39 -5.90 -1.36
C SER A 219 7.19 -6.13 -0.06
N SER A 220 7.71 -5.06 0.54
CA SER A 220 8.35 -5.08 1.86
C SER A 220 7.36 -5.30 3.01
N GLY A 221 6.06 -5.13 2.79
CA GLY A 221 5.03 -5.15 3.83
C GLY A 221 4.77 -3.81 4.51
N ILE A 222 5.38 -2.72 4.01
CA ILE A 222 4.93 -1.36 4.32
C ILE A 222 3.72 -1.05 3.43
N ALA A 223 2.72 -0.36 3.98
CA ALA A 223 1.54 0.08 3.27
C ALA A 223 1.37 1.59 3.40
N GLN A 224 0.75 2.19 2.37
CA GLN A 224 0.37 3.59 2.36
C GLN A 224 -1.12 3.72 2.07
N MET A 225 -1.84 4.45 2.92
CA MET A 225 -3.25 4.76 2.70
C MET A 225 -3.41 6.24 2.39
N HIS A 226 -4.03 6.54 1.25
CA HIS A 226 -4.21 7.90 0.77
C HIS A 226 -5.67 8.32 0.93
N PHE A 227 -5.88 9.51 1.47
CA PHE A 227 -7.19 10.17 1.50
C PHE A 227 -7.12 11.45 0.69
N SER A 228 -8.05 11.62 -0.25
CA SER A 228 -8.11 12.79 -1.14
C SER A 228 -9.30 13.66 -0.79
N ILE A 229 -9.06 14.91 -0.40
CA ILE A 229 -10.11 15.86 0.02
C ILE A 229 -9.96 17.16 -0.76
N ALA A 230 -11.07 17.63 -1.35
CA ALA A 230 -11.12 18.88 -2.09
C ALA A 230 -11.72 20.02 -1.23
N PHE A 231 -11.06 21.19 -1.23
CA PHE A 231 -11.50 22.41 -0.54
C PHE A 231 -11.69 23.56 -1.53
N ASP A 232 -12.92 24.03 -1.71
CA ASP A 232 -13.24 25.10 -2.68
C ASP A 232 -13.20 26.51 -2.06
N SER A 233 -13.74 26.70 -0.84
CA SER A 233 -13.90 28.03 -0.23
C SER A 233 -13.68 28.03 1.29
N SER A 234 -12.54 27.54 1.74
CA SER A 234 -12.14 27.58 3.14
C SER A 234 -11.19 28.75 3.45
N SER A 235 -11.29 29.24 4.68
CA SER A 235 -10.37 30.26 5.19
C SER A 235 -8.94 29.74 5.24
N LEU A 236 -7.95 30.64 5.15
CA LEU A 236 -6.54 30.26 5.25
C LEU A 236 -6.23 29.48 6.54
N GLN A 237 -6.85 29.85 7.67
CA GLN A 237 -6.66 29.13 8.94
C GLN A 237 -7.21 27.70 8.90
N GLU A 238 -8.35 27.48 8.26
CA GLU A 238 -8.89 26.13 8.04
C GLU A 238 -7.97 25.31 7.13
N ARG A 239 -7.41 25.93 6.08
CA ARG A 239 -6.42 25.25 5.21
C ARG A 239 -5.16 24.89 5.99
N ILE A 240 -4.62 25.81 6.81
CA ILE A 240 -3.49 25.51 7.69
C ILE A 240 -3.84 24.37 8.65
N ARG A 241 -5.04 24.32 9.23
CA ARG A 241 -5.47 23.18 10.06
C ARG A 241 -5.55 21.88 9.26
N ALA A 242 -6.05 21.94 8.03
CA ALA A 242 -6.13 20.79 7.12
C ALA A 242 -4.75 20.29 6.67
N THR A 243 -3.66 21.06 6.85
CA THR A 243 -2.31 20.50 6.61
C THR A 243 -1.95 19.36 7.57
N ALA A 244 -2.69 19.18 8.67
CA ALA A 244 -2.57 18.06 9.59
C ALA A 244 -3.86 17.22 9.61
N ALA A 245 -3.76 15.90 9.48
CA ALA A 245 -4.93 15.02 9.47
C ALA A 245 -5.82 15.15 10.73
N LYS A 246 -5.22 15.42 11.90
CA LYS A 246 -5.97 15.67 13.16
C LYS A 246 -6.74 16.99 13.15
N GLY A 247 -6.35 17.94 12.29
CA GLY A 247 -7.03 19.21 12.11
C GLY A 247 -8.27 19.11 11.23
N VAL A 248 -8.44 17.99 10.52
CA VAL A 248 -9.64 17.71 9.72
C VAL A 248 -10.69 17.09 10.63
N VAL A 249 -11.67 17.90 11.03
CA VAL A 249 -12.81 17.47 11.83
C VAL A 249 -13.98 17.14 10.90
N ILE A 250 -14.51 15.93 11.04
CA ILE A 250 -15.62 15.39 10.27
C ILE A 250 -16.82 15.27 11.22
N SER A 251 -17.87 16.05 10.96
CA SER A 251 -19.03 16.10 11.87
C SER A 251 -19.93 14.87 11.76
N SER A 252 -20.05 14.32 10.57
CA SER A 252 -20.82 13.12 10.28
C SER A 252 -20.10 12.28 9.23
N VAL A 253 -20.08 10.96 9.44
CA VAL A 253 -19.31 10.04 8.60
C VAL A 253 -20.21 8.90 8.16
N ARG A 254 -20.21 8.59 6.87
CA ARG A 254 -20.90 7.42 6.31
C ARG A 254 -19.88 6.44 5.75
N ILE A 255 -19.81 5.25 6.33
CA ILE A 255 -18.85 4.20 5.95
C ILE A 255 -19.58 2.94 5.48
N CYS A 256 -19.00 2.27 4.49
CA CYS A 256 -19.47 1.00 3.96
C CYS A 256 -19.39 -0.13 5.02
N GLU A 257 -20.41 -0.98 5.07
CA GLU A 257 -20.51 -2.09 6.03
C GLU A 257 -19.35 -3.09 5.91
N GLU A 258 -18.82 -3.30 4.71
CA GLU A 258 -17.66 -4.15 4.43
C GLU A 258 -16.38 -3.71 5.15
N VAL A 259 -16.23 -2.41 5.43
CA VAL A 259 -15.12 -1.85 6.21
C VAL A 259 -15.43 -1.92 7.71
N LEU A 260 -16.65 -1.57 8.10
CA LEU A 260 -17.06 -1.54 9.51
C LEU A 260 -17.20 -2.91 10.17
N LYS A 261 -17.61 -3.94 9.44
CA LYS A 261 -17.78 -5.31 9.98
C LYS A 261 -16.46 -5.86 10.55
N PRO A 262 -15.34 -5.87 9.80
CA PRO A 262 -14.02 -6.23 10.31
C PRO A 262 -13.60 -5.40 11.51
N TYR A 263 -13.79 -4.07 11.46
CA TYR A 263 -13.46 -3.16 12.54
C TYR A 263 -14.23 -3.51 13.84
N ALA A 264 -15.56 -3.61 13.77
CA ALA A 264 -16.40 -3.95 14.91
C ALA A 264 -15.99 -5.28 15.56
N ARG A 265 -15.67 -6.29 14.73
CA ARG A 265 -15.22 -7.61 15.22
C ARG A 265 -13.87 -7.54 15.91
N TYR A 266 -12.94 -6.72 15.42
CA TYR A 266 -11.66 -6.49 16.06
C TYR A 266 -11.85 -5.86 17.46
N GLU A 267 -12.70 -4.83 17.53
CA GLU A 267 -13.10 -4.13 18.76
C GLU A 267 -14.03 -4.94 19.69
N ARG A 268 -14.26 -6.22 19.37
CA ARG A 268 -15.18 -7.13 20.10
C ARG A 268 -16.56 -6.52 20.34
N SER A 269 -17.00 -5.66 19.43
CA SER A 269 -18.23 -4.88 19.51
C SER A 269 -19.20 -5.31 18.41
N SER A 270 -20.50 -5.12 18.66
CA SER A 270 -21.51 -5.30 17.61
C SER A 270 -21.58 -4.04 16.75
N LEU A 271 -21.95 -4.16 15.46
CA LEU A 271 -22.20 -3.00 14.60
C LEU A 271 -23.25 -2.05 15.19
N ARG A 272 -24.23 -2.58 15.93
CA ARG A 272 -25.27 -1.79 16.59
C ARG A 272 -24.73 -0.96 17.75
N ASN A 273 -23.61 -1.38 18.34
CA ASN A 273 -22.98 -0.69 19.48
C ASN A 273 -22.06 0.46 19.05
N LEU A 274 -21.67 0.54 17.77
CA LEU A 274 -20.81 1.60 17.23
C LEU A 274 -21.50 2.97 17.08
N SER A 275 -22.64 3.20 17.76
CA SER A 275 -23.44 4.44 17.69
C SER A 275 -23.79 4.87 16.25
N GLY A 276 -23.94 3.91 15.34
CA GLY A 276 -24.22 4.14 13.93
C GLY A 276 -25.65 3.77 13.54
N GLN A 277 -26.25 4.56 12.66
CA GLN A 277 -27.52 4.25 12.02
C GLN A 277 -27.25 3.62 10.64
N ARG A 278 -27.89 2.48 10.37
CA ARG A 278 -27.83 1.85 9.06
C ARG A 278 -28.71 2.61 8.08
N GLY A 279 -28.17 2.94 6.90
CA GLY A 279 -28.92 3.58 5.83
C GLY A 279 -30.09 2.71 5.34
N SER A 280 -31.16 3.37 4.89
CA SER A 280 -32.41 2.71 4.45
C SER A 280 -32.30 2.00 3.09
N LYS A 281 -31.33 2.39 2.25
CA LYS A 281 -31.13 1.85 0.90
C LYS A 281 -29.76 1.19 0.73
N ILE A 282 -29.70 0.19 -0.15
CA ILE A 282 -28.47 -0.43 -0.61
C ILE A 282 -27.90 0.43 -1.74
N GLU A 283 -26.67 0.91 -1.58
CA GLU A 283 -25.96 1.71 -2.58
C GLU A 283 -24.71 0.97 -3.02
N GLY A 284 -24.51 0.82 -4.33
CA GLY A 284 -23.37 0.07 -4.89
C GLY A 284 -23.33 -1.41 -4.48
N GLY A 285 -24.49 -2.01 -4.17
CA GLY A 285 -24.61 -3.40 -3.71
C GLY A 285 -24.11 -3.63 -2.27
N THR A 286 -23.98 -2.56 -1.48
CA THR A 286 -23.47 -2.60 -0.11
C THR A 286 -24.32 -1.76 0.82
N TRP A 287 -24.37 -2.13 2.11
CA TRP A 287 -25.01 -1.30 3.13
C TRP A 287 -24.06 -0.23 3.62
N TRP A 288 -24.61 0.94 3.92
CA TRP A 288 -23.86 2.07 4.44
C TRP A 288 -24.35 2.41 5.84
N TRP A 289 -23.42 2.82 6.70
CA TRP A 289 -23.70 3.19 8.08
C TRP A 289 -23.26 4.61 8.33
N THR A 290 -24.16 5.42 8.87
CA THR A 290 -23.86 6.78 9.32
C THR A 290 -23.46 6.70 10.79
N LEU A 291 -22.22 7.07 11.08
CA LEU A 291 -21.68 7.14 12.42
C LEU A 291 -21.90 8.55 12.96
N SER A 292 -22.60 8.64 14.09
CA SER A 292 -22.82 9.89 14.81
C SER A 292 -22.01 9.83 16.09
N SER A 293 -20.83 10.45 16.09
CA SER A 293 -19.99 10.52 17.29
C SER A 293 -20.36 11.75 18.12
N LYS A 294 -20.31 11.60 19.46
CA LYS A 294 -20.47 12.73 20.39
C LYS A 294 -19.22 13.61 20.45
N SER A 295 -18.05 13.04 20.15
CA SER A 295 -16.78 13.74 19.99
C SER A 295 -16.49 14.01 18.51
N PRO A 296 -15.79 15.11 18.18
CA PRO A 296 -15.40 15.38 16.81
C PRO A 296 -14.56 14.20 16.25
N THR A 297 -15.06 13.58 15.18
CA THR A 297 -14.32 12.52 14.48
C THR A 297 -13.28 13.17 13.60
N THR A 298 -12.04 12.71 13.66
CA THR A 298 -10.94 13.23 12.84
C THR A 298 -10.63 12.27 11.70
N LEU A 299 -9.88 12.75 10.69
CA LEU A 299 -9.40 11.87 9.63
C LEU A 299 -8.49 10.75 10.16
N THR A 300 -7.79 10.97 11.28
CA THR A 300 -6.99 9.92 11.93
C THR A 300 -7.86 8.80 12.50
N ASP A 301 -9.04 9.11 13.03
CA ASP A 301 -9.97 8.08 13.52
C ASP A 301 -10.51 7.23 12.36
N ILE A 302 -10.73 7.85 11.20
CA ILE A 302 -11.11 7.14 9.98
C ILE A 302 -9.98 6.24 9.49
N PHE A 303 -8.75 6.74 9.48
CA PHE A 303 -7.57 5.94 9.17
C PHE A 303 -7.50 4.70 10.08
N ASP A 304 -7.67 4.86 11.40
CA ASP A 304 -7.61 3.75 12.35
C ASP A 304 -8.71 2.71 12.09
N ILE A 305 -9.92 3.12 11.68
CA ILE A 305 -11.00 2.20 11.26
C ILE A 305 -10.55 1.36 10.06
N TYR A 306 -10.01 2.00 9.02
CA TYR A 306 -9.56 1.29 7.81
C TYR A 306 -8.34 0.41 8.08
N GLU A 307 -7.33 0.91 8.80
CA GLU A 307 -6.13 0.16 9.15
C GLU A 307 -6.50 -1.12 9.92
N THR A 308 -7.37 -0.98 10.94
CA THR A 308 -7.85 -2.09 11.75
C THR A 308 -8.65 -3.09 10.92
N ALA A 309 -9.51 -2.62 10.02
CA ALA A 309 -10.26 -3.49 9.12
C ALA A 309 -9.33 -4.28 8.18
N ILE A 310 -8.28 -3.65 7.64
CA ILE A 310 -7.26 -4.28 6.80
C ILE A 310 -6.48 -5.32 7.60
N LYS A 311 -5.98 -4.97 8.79
CA LYS A 311 -5.23 -5.88 9.68
C LYS A 311 -6.09 -7.11 10.05
N TYR A 312 -7.36 -6.90 10.38
CA TYR A 312 -8.31 -7.98 10.68
C TYR A 312 -8.53 -8.91 9.48
N CYS A 313 -8.82 -8.37 8.29
CA CYS A 313 -9.09 -9.18 7.10
C CYS A 313 -7.87 -9.97 6.61
N THR A 314 -6.69 -9.41 6.78
CA THR A 314 -5.43 -10.01 6.31
C THR A 314 -4.80 -10.95 7.34
N LYS A 315 -5.23 -10.85 8.60
CA LYS A 315 -4.66 -11.52 9.78
C LYS A 315 -3.18 -11.18 9.97
N LEU A 316 -2.79 -10.00 9.53
CA LEU A 316 -1.44 -9.49 9.67
C LEU A 316 -1.37 -8.62 10.93
N GLN A 317 -0.30 -8.80 11.69
CA GLN A 317 0.01 -7.99 12.87
C GLN A 317 1.36 -7.31 12.60
N GLY A 318 1.29 -6.09 12.08
CA GLY A 318 2.46 -5.22 11.94
C GLY A 318 2.61 -4.29 13.14
N GLY A 319 3.57 -3.36 13.05
CA GLY A 319 3.73 -2.31 14.05
C GLY A 319 2.46 -1.48 14.27
N SER A 320 2.35 -0.87 15.46
CA SER A 320 1.31 0.11 15.77
C SER A 320 1.68 1.54 15.37
N SER A 321 2.92 1.77 14.92
CA SER A 321 3.37 3.10 14.53
C SER A 321 3.01 3.39 13.08
N TRP A 322 2.38 4.53 12.86
CA TRP A 322 2.14 5.13 11.55
C TRP A 322 2.66 6.57 11.52
N ILE A 323 2.90 7.08 10.32
CA ILE A 323 3.15 8.51 10.08
C ILE A 323 2.16 9.03 9.04
N CYS A 324 1.79 10.31 9.13
CA CYS A 324 0.94 10.97 8.16
C CYS A 324 1.73 12.12 7.52
N TYR A 325 1.88 12.07 6.20
CA TYR A 325 2.45 13.14 5.40
C TYR A 325 1.35 13.77 4.54
N THR A 326 1.28 15.10 4.46
CA THR A 326 0.20 15.79 3.75
C THR A 326 0.74 16.53 2.55
N LEU A 327 0.16 16.29 1.38
CA LEU A 327 0.39 17.09 0.18
C LEU A 327 -0.82 17.99 -0.05
N MET A 328 -0.61 19.30 -0.10
CA MET A 328 -1.64 20.28 -0.44
C MET A 328 -1.33 20.87 -1.81
N CYS A 329 -2.25 20.73 -2.76
CA CYS A 329 -2.14 21.26 -4.11
C CYS A 329 -3.12 22.42 -4.29
N ILE A 330 -2.60 23.64 -4.37
CA ILE A 330 -3.36 24.86 -4.60
C ILE A 330 -3.39 25.10 -6.11
N GLU A 331 -4.54 24.84 -6.73
CA GLU A 331 -4.69 24.89 -8.19
C GLU A 331 -4.89 26.31 -8.72
N GLU A 332 -5.48 27.18 -7.90
CA GLU A 332 -5.84 28.55 -8.29
C GLU A 332 -5.62 29.51 -7.12
N LEU A 333 -5.13 30.71 -7.42
CA LEU A 333 -5.00 31.81 -6.48
C LEU A 333 -6.06 32.87 -6.77
N LYS A 334 -7.07 33.00 -5.89
CA LYS A 334 -8.15 34.01 -6.00
C LYS A 334 -7.78 35.37 -5.39
N CYS A 335 -6.48 35.60 -5.25
CA CYS A 335 -5.92 36.77 -4.61
C CYS A 335 -5.91 37.98 -5.58
N ALA A 336 -5.86 39.20 -5.07
CA ALA A 336 -5.75 40.41 -5.91
C ALA A 336 -4.34 40.59 -6.53
N CYS A 337 -3.37 39.79 -6.09
CA CYS A 337 -2.03 39.71 -6.65
C CYS A 337 -2.08 39.19 -8.10
N ARG A 338 -1.21 39.72 -8.97
CA ARG A 338 -1.20 39.41 -10.41
C ARG A 338 0.02 38.63 -10.87
N SER A 339 0.99 38.44 -9.98
CA SER A 339 2.23 37.71 -10.28
C SER A 339 2.71 36.94 -9.06
N GLN A 340 3.53 35.91 -9.31
CA GLN A 340 4.20 35.15 -8.26
C GLN A 340 5.03 36.07 -7.36
N GLN A 341 5.76 37.02 -7.94
CA GLN A 341 6.58 37.96 -7.18
C GLN A 341 5.73 38.83 -6.24
N GLU A 342 4.64 39.42 -6.74
CA GLU A 342 3.74 40.23 -5.93
C GLU A 342 3.11 39.40 -4.80
N TRP A 343 2.69 38.17 -5.10
CA TRP A 343 2.12 37.28 -4.11
C TRP A 343 3.15 36.90 -3.04
N MET A 344 4.38 36.57 -3.43
CA MET A 344 5.45 36.22 -2.49
C MET A 344 5.83 37.41 -1.61
N GLU A 345 5.88 38.63 -2.13
CA GLU A 345 6.16 39.83 -1.33
C GLU A 345 5.09 40.08 -0.25
N HIS A 346 3.82 39.81 -0.56
CA HIS A 346 2.70 40.05 0.35
C HIS A 346 2.37 38.88 1.27
N HIS A 347 2.57 37.63 0.82
CA HIS A 347 2.02 36.44 1.45
C HIS A 347 3.05 35.36 1.83
N ILE A 348 4.35 35.70 1.86
CA ILE A 348 5.40 34.75 2.26
C ILE A 348 5.18 34.18 3.68
N ARG A 349 4.58 34.95 4.60
CA ARG A 349 4.26 34.47 5.95
C ARG A 349 3.12 33.46 5.92
N GLU A 350 2.05 33.73 5.17
CA GLU A 350 0.94 32.79 4.94
C GLU A 350 1.44 31.48 4.33
N LEU A 351 2.34 31.56 3.34
CA LEU A 351 2.98 30.40 2.73
C LEU A 351 3.79 29.61 3.76
N ALA A 352 4.66 30.28 4.52
CA ALA A 352 5.42 29.64 5.60
C ALA A 352 4.48 28.97 6.62
N GLY A 353 3.34 29.60 6.94
CA GLY A 353 2.29 29.03 7.78
C GLY A 353 1.70 27.74 7.25
N LEU A 354 1.42 27.68 5.94
CA LEU A 354 0.92 26.47 5.26
C LEU A 354 1.98 25.38 5.23
N VAL A 355 3.21 25.70 4.82
CA VAL A 355 4.29 24.73 4.68
C VAL A 355 4.70 24.15 6.02
N ALA A 356 4.87 25.00 7.04
CA ALA A 356 5.30 24.60 8.38
C ALA A 356 4.16 24.14 9.30
N ARG A 357 2.89 24.22 8.85
CA ARG A 357 1.70 23.87 9.64
C ARG A 357 1.51 24.75 10.88
N VAL A 358 1.81 26.04 10.77
CA VAL A 358 1.84 26.98 11.90
C VAL A 358 0.69 27.98 11.79
N GLY A 359 -0.27 27.90 12.72
CA GLY A 359 -1.41 28.82 12.77
C GLY A 359 -1.07 30.26 13.20
N TRP A 360 0.09 30.48 13.83
CA TRP A 360 0.57 31.80 14.26
C TRP A 360 1.54 32.45 13.28
N TYR A 361 1.41 32.14 11.99
CA TYR A 361 2.30 32.57 10.91
C TYR A 361 2.54 34.09 10.84
N GLU A 362 1.57 34.91 11.27
CA GLU A 362 1.69 36.36 11.33
C GLU A 362 2.85 36.83 12.22
N ARG A 363 3.26 36.01 13.21
CA ARG A 363 4.34 36.30 14.17
C ARG A 363 5.72 35.78 13.71
N ILE A 364 5.81 35.17 12.53
CA ILE A 364 7.10 34.67 12.02
C ILE A 364 7.97 35.87 11.62
N SER A 365 9.14 36.00 12.27
CA SER A 365 10.13 37.01 11.93
C SER A 365 10.70 36.76 10.52
N GLU A 366 11.21 37.80 9.87
CA GLU A 366 11.85 37.67 8.55
C GLU A 366 13.03 36.69 8.57
N THR A 367 13.82 36.70 9.64
CA THR A 367 14.90 35.73 9.84
C THR A 367 14.40 34.31 10.02
N GLY A 368 13.19 34.14 10.58
CA GLY A 368 12.54 32.85 10.77
C GLY A 368 11.93 32.28 9.49
N LEU A 369 11.59 33.12 8.51
CA LEU A 369 10.98 32.67 7.25
C LEU A 369 11.82 31.62 6.53
N ARG A 370 13.14 31.81 6.45
CA ARG A 370 14.05 30.84 5.81
C ARG A 370 14.08 29.46 6.48
N ARG A 371 13.71 29.39 7.76
CA ARG A 371 13.64 28.12 8.49
C ARG A 371 12.31 27.40 8.24
N PHE A 372 11.23 28.15 8.00
CA PHE A 372 9.88 27.62 7.83
C PHE A 372 9.47 27.44 6.37
N LEU A 373 10.16 28.12 5.45
CA LEU A 373 9.95 28.02 4.02
C LEU A 373 11.20 27.43 3.36
N PRO A 374 11.20 26.11 3.09
CA PRO A 374 12.24 25.45 2.31
C PRO A 374 12.32 26.01 0.88
N ASP A 375 13.46 25.81 0.24
CA ASP A 375 13.66 26.15 -1.15
C ASP A 375 12.60 25.50 -2.05
N ASP A 376 12.25 26.20 -3.13
CA ASP A 376 11.35 25.68 -4.15
C ASP A 376 12.02 24.51 -4.89
N LEU A 377 11.27 23.43 -5.09
CA LEU A 377 11.74 22.19 -5.71
C LEU A 377 11.37 22.09 -7.19
N PHE A 378 10.60 23.05 -7.72
CA PHE A 378 10.37 23.17 -9.15
C PHE A 378 11.25 24.28 -9.74
N GLU A 379 11.82 24.01 -10.91
CA GLU A 379 12.51 25.02 -11.73
C GLU A 379 11.54 25.80 -12.63
N SER A 380 10.25 25.42 -12.66
CA SER A 380 9.24 26.05 -13.50
C SER A 380 8.74 27.37 -12.91
N THR A 381 8.45 28.34 -13.76
CA THR A 381 7.79 29.59 -13.36
C THR A 381 6.28 29.43 -13.12
N SER A 382 5.68 28.32 -13.58
CA SER A 382 4.24 28.10 -13.49
C SER A 382 3.81 27.40 -12.19
N SER A 383 4.72 26.72 -11.49
CA SER A 383 4.40 26.01 -10.26
C SER A 383 5.57 25.99 -9.30
N SER A 384 5.26 26.03 -8.00
CA SER A 384 6.24 25.83 -6.92
C SER A 384 5.84 24.64 -6.05
N LEU A 385 6.83 23.94 -5.51
CA LEU A 385 6.63 22.88 -4.53
C LEU A 385 7.57 23.08 -3.36
N HIS A 386 7.00 23.30 -2.18
CA HIS A 386 7.75 23.44 -0.94
C HIS A 386 7.49 22.22 -0.05
N ALA A 387 8.52 21.42 0.23
CA ALA A 387 8.42 20.21 1.07
C ALA A 387 9.11 20.39 2.43
N SER A 388 8.39 20.06 3.49
CA SER A 388 8.83 20.12 4.89
C SER A 388 8.82 18.73 5.55
N LEU A 389 9.19 18.62 6.83
CA LEU A 389 9.26 17.35 7.59
C LEU A 389 7.97 16.52 7.54
N GLY A 390 6.80 17.16 7.42
CA GLY A 390 5.52 16.45 7.47
C GLY A 390 4.54 16.81 6.36
N SER A 391 4.77 17.87 5.61
CA SER A 391 3.88 18.34 4.56
C SER A 391 4.61 18.92 3.37
N ALA A 392 4.00 18.79 2.20
CA ALA A 392 4.37 19.53 1.01
C ALA A 392 3.21 20.41 0.56
N VAL A 393 3.53 21.60 0.04
CA VAL A 393 2.56 22.52 -0.55
C VAL A 393 2.99 22.80 -1.98
N ARG A 394 2.16 22.40 -2.94
CA ARG A 394 2.25 22.74 -4.36
C ARG A 394 1.37 23.96 -4.62
N ILE A 395 1.90 24.94 -5.32
CA ILE A 395 1.16 26.13 -5.75
C ILE A 395 1.28 26.24 -7.26
N ASN A 396 0.14 26.34 -7.93
CA ASN A 396 0.09 26.77 -9.32
C ASN A 396 0.01 28.30 -9.36
N TRP A 397 0.95 28.92 -10.07
CA TRP A 397 1.05 30.37 -10.23
C TRP A 397 0.29 30.90 -11.45
N ASP A 398 -0.62 30.11 -12.01
CA ASP A 398 -1.49 30.57 -13.07
C ASP A 398 -2.55 31.55 -12.54
N PHE A 399 -2.29 32.86 -12.72
CA PHE A 399 -3.23 33.95 -12.40
C PHE A 399 -4.23 34.22 -13.53
N SER A 400 -4.12 33.54 -14.67
CA SER A 400 -4.90 33.83 -15.88
C SER A 400 -6.14 32.96 -16.03
N LYS A 401 -6.15 31.77 -15.42
CA LYS A 401 -7.27 30.84 -15.46
C LYS A 401 -8.33 31.18 -14.42
N SER A 402 -9.33 31.96 -14.83
CA SER A 402 -10.68 31.94 -14.25
C SER A 402 -11.42 30.70 -14.75
N SER A 403 -10.97 29.50 -14.39
CA SER A 403 -11.63 28.29 -14.88
C SER A 403 -12.95 28.08 -14.15
N THR A 404 -14.06 28.30 -14.86
CA THR A 404 -15.42 27.93 -14.43
C THR A 404 -15.60 26.42 -14.21
N ASP A 405 -14.65 25.61 -14.67
CA ASP A 405 -14.48 24.21 -14.28
C ASP A 405 -13.05 24.00 -13.75
N PRO A 406 -12.85 23.77 -12.44
CA PRO A 406 -11.58 23.28 -11.94
C PRO A 406 -11.47 21.82 -12.36
N GLU A 407 -11.00 21.56 -13.58
CA GLU A 407 -10.35 20.28 -13.85
C GLU A 407 -9.11 20.24 -12.96
N TYR A 408 -9.30 19.66 -11.78
CA TYR A 408 -8.20 19.30 -10.89
C TYR A 408 -7.15 18.61 -11.76
N SER A 409 -5.93 19.12 -11.76
CA SER A 409 -4.79 18.48 -12.44
C SER A 409 -4.43 17.19 -11.68
N HIS A 410 -5.35 16.23 -11.67
CA HIS A 410 -5.25 14.95 -11.00
C HIS A 410 -3.97 14.24 -11.41
N ALA A 411 -3.53 14.47 -12.65
CA ALA A 411 -2.31 13.93 -13.19
C ALA A 411 -1.05 14.44 -12.49
N GLU A 412 -0.89 15.75 -12.43
CA GLU A 412 0.29 16.35 -11.84
C GLU A 412 0.31 16.16 -10.32
N ASN A 413 -0.85 16.25 -9.68
CA ASN A 413 -1.00 15.95 -8.25
C ASN A 413 -0.62 14.51 -7.93
N PHE A 414 -1.04 13.56 -8.78
CA PHE A 414 -0.70 12.16 -8.60
C PHE A 414 0.80 11.87 -8.86
N ARG A 415 1.44 12.61 -9.77
CA ARG A 415 2.90 12.54 -9.98
C ARG A 415 3.64 12.91 -8.69
N ASP A 416 3.33 14.07 -8.10
CA ASP A 416 3.96 14.52 -6.85
C ASP A 416 3.64 13.58 -5.69
N LEU A 417 2.38 13.13 -5.58
CA LEU A 417 1.94 12.15 -4.60
C LEU A 417 2.75 10.85 -4.69
N THR A 418 3.05 10.38 -5.90
CA THR A 418 3.79 9.13 -6.13
C THR A 418 5.26 9.28 -5.78
N VAL A 419 5.89 10.41 -6.10
CA VAL A 419 7.29 10.70 -5.72
C VAL A 419 7.42 10.82 -4.20
N ILE A 420 6.53 11.57 -3.55
CA ILE A 420 6.51 11.70 -2.08
C ILE A 420 6.23 10.34 -1.42
N GLY A 421 5.27 9.58 -1.95
CA GLY A 421 4.95 8.22 -1.52
C GLY A 421 6.17 7.30 -1.58
N HIS A 422 7.00 7.39 -2.63
CA HIS A 422 8.25 6.64 -2.72
C HIS A 422 9.21 6.92 -1.54
N SER A 423 9.46 8.19 -1.22
CA SER A 423 10.28 8.58 -0.06
C SER A 423 9.71 8.06 1.27
N LEU A 424 8.40 8.13 1.44
CA LEU A 424 7.74 7.61 2.64
C LEU A 424 7.85 6.08 2.75
N PHE A 425 7.83 5.34 1.63
CA PHE A 425 8.11 3.91 1.64
C PHE A 425 9.53 3.61 2.08
N LYS A 426 10.52 4.37 1.58
CA LYS A 426 11.92 4.23 2.02
C LYS A 426 12.06 4.49 3.51
N TYR A 427 11.43 5.55 4.02
CA TYR A 427 11.41 5.84 5.45
C TYR A 427 10.81 4.69 6.26
N GLY A 428 9.63 4.18 5.87
CA GLY A 428 8.98 3.07 6.55
C GLY A 428 9.82 1.79 6.55
N GLN A 429 10.46 1.47 5.42
CA GLN A 429 11.36 0.31 5.30
C GLN A 429 12.60 0.46 6.17
N ALA A 430 13.24 1.64 6.14
CA ALA A 430 14.42 1.93 6.95
C ALA A 430 14.09 1.85 8.44
N ARG A 431 12.98 2.43 8.88
CA ARG A 431 12.56 2.41 10.28
C ARG A 431 12.28 1.00 10.77
N ARG A 432 11.58 0.20 9.95
CA ARG A 432 11.34 -1.21 10.26
C ARG A 432 12.64 -2.02 10.32
N LEU A 433 13.59 -1.76 9.41
CA LEU A 433 14.89 -2.41 9.44
C LEU A 433 15.68 -2.02 10.70
N ASP A 434 15.67 -0.74 11.10
CA ASP A 434 16.30 -0.30 12.35
C ASP A 434 15.67 -1.00 13.57
N ASP A 435 14.34 -1.09 13.63
CA ASP A 435 13.63 -1.83 14.68
C ASP A 435 13.99 -3.33 14.68
N GLU A 436 14.09 -3.96 13.50
CA GLU A 436 14.48 -5.37 13.37
C GLU A 436 15.93 -5.57 13.83
N ILE A 437 16.83 -4.66 13.47
CA ILE A 437 18.22 -4.68 13.92
C ILE A 437 18.26 -4.52 15.45
N ARG A 438 17.51 -3.61 16.06
CA ARG A 438 17.51 -3.47 17.52
C ARG A 438 17.01 -4.72 18.25
N ARG A 439 16.01 -5.43 17.70
CA ARG A 439 15.36 -6.58 18.38
C ARG A 439 16.04 -7.93 18.11
N THR A 440 16.78 -8.10 17.02
CA THR A 440 17.23 -9.44 16.58
C THR A 440 18.50 -9.93 17.29
N VAL A 441 18.47 -11.15 17.82
CA VAL A 441 19.62 -11.85 18.43
C VAL A 441 20.74 -12.09 17.41
N LEU A 442 22.01 -12.01 17.85
CA LEU A 442 23.22 -12.22 17.05
C LEU A 442 23.24 -13.60 16.37
N LYS A 443 22.81 -13.66 15.10
CA LYS A 443 22.92 -14.83 14.21
C LYS A 443 23.34 -14.38 12.81
N GLY A 444 24.34 -15.05 12.23
CA GLY A 444 24.97 -14.62 10.97
C GLY A 444 24.00 -14.49 9.79
N LYS A 445 23.13 -15.49 9.61
CA LYS A 445 22.14 -15.46 8.51
C LYS A 445 21.14 -14.29 8.59
N HIS A 446 20.82 -13.82 9.79
CA HIS A 446 19.94 -12.66 9.95
C HIS A 446 20.70 -11.37 9.63
N LEU A 447 21.96 -11.28 10.04
CA LEU A 447 22.82 -10.14 9.72
C LEU A 447 23.03 -10.00 8.21
N ASP A 448 23.34 -11.08 7.50
CA ASP A 448 23.53 -11.05 6.04
C ASP A 448 22.26 -10.58 5.31
N ARG A 449 21.10 -11.04 5.79
CA ARG A 449 19.80 -10.58 5.27
C ARG A 449 19.59 -9.09 5.55
N GLN A 450 19.84 -8.63 6.77
CA GLN A 450 19.67 -7.22 7.16
C GLN A 450 20.60 -6.30 6.37
N VAL A 451 21.85 -6.72 6.12
CA VAL A 451 22.80 -5.99 5.25
C VAL A 451 22.27 -5.93 3.82
N LYS A 452 21.77 -7.04 3.27
CA LYS A 452 21.19 -7.05 1.91
C LYS A 452 19.97 -6.13 1.83
N ASP A 453 19.09 -6.17 2.82
CA ASP A 453 17.89 -5.33 2.88
C ASP A 453 18.28 -3.85 3.01
N PHE A 454 19.31 -3.51 3.79
CA PHE A 454 19.86 -2.14 3.88
C PHE A 454 20.40 -1.64 2.53
N VAL A 455 21.21 -2.45 1.84
CA VAL A 455 21.75 -2.10 0.52
C VAL A 455 20.63 -1.89 -0.50
N ASN A 456 19.62 -2.77 -0.49
CA ASN A 456 18.45 -2.60 -1.36
C ASN A 456 17.78 -1.26 -1.09
N ILE A 457 17.45 -0.94 0.18
CA ILE A 457 16.79 0.32 0.56
C ILE A 457 17.60 1.55 0.11
N ARG A 458 18.93 1.50 0.24
CA ARG A 458 19.81 2.62 -0.15
C ARG A 458 19.82 2.86 -1.66
N ASN A 459 19.73 1.80 -2.47
CA ASN A 459 19.78 1.88 -3.93
C ASN A 459 18.42 2.27 -4.56
N TYR A 460 17.37 2.54 -3.76
CA TYR A 460 16.05 2.90 -4.28
C TYR A 460 16.02 4.23 -5.06
N ASN A 461 16.99 5.14 -4.85
CA ASN A 461 17.03 6.43 -5.58
C ASN A 461 17.29 6.27 -7.09
N ASP A 462 17.96 5.20 -7.49
CA ASP A 462 18.26 4.93 -8.91
C ASP A 462 17.01 4.52 -9.70
N VAL A 463 15.88 4.32 -9.01
CA VAL A 463 14.62 3.91 -9.60
C VAL A 463 13.87 5.08 -10.26
N LEU A 464 14.05 6.31 -9.78
CA LEU A 464 13.36 7.48 -10.34
C LEU A 464 14.00 7.90 -11.67
N THR A 465 13.20 8.11 -12.71
CA THR A 465 13.65 8.29 -14.10
C THR A 465 14.14 9.71 -14.40
N TYR A 466 13.55 10.75 -13.80
CA TYR A 466 13.84 12.16 -14.11
C TYR A 466 14.36 12.97 -12.91
N GLY A 467 15.03 14.09 -13.20
CA GLY A 467 15.77 14.91 -12.22
C GLY A 467 14.90 15.53 -11.13
N THR A 468 13.81 16.21 -11.50
CA THR A 468 12.93 16.88 -10.53
C THR A 468 12.31 15.90 -9.53
N ALA A 469 11.89 14.69 -9.95
CA ALA A 469 11.43 13.65 -9.03
C ALA A 469 12.52 13.26 -8.00
N ARG A 470 13.78 13.15 -8.44
CA ARG A 470 14.90 12.82 -7.54
C ARG A 470 15.15 13.95 -6.53
N GLU A 471 15.01 15.20 -6.94
CA GLU A 471 15.18 16.35 -6.06
C GLU A 471 14.06 16.46 -5.03
N ILE A 472 12.81 16.26 -5.45
CA ILE A 472 11.64 16.18 -4.56
C ILE A 472 11.83 15.07 -3.54
N ALA A 473 12.14 13.85 -4.01
CA ALA A 473 12.39 12.71 -3.15
C ALA A 473 13.55 12.96 -2.18
N ALA A 474 14.67 13.54 -2.65
CA ALA A 474 15.81 13.86 -1.80
C ALA A 474 15.48 14.93 -0.74
N SER A 475 14.65 15.91 -1.07
CA SER A 475 14.19 16.93 -0.12
C SER A 475 13.30 16.32 0.96
N VAL A 476 12.33 15.48 0.56
CA VAL A 476 11.46 14.75 1.50
C VAL A 476 12.28 13.78 2.36
N ASP A 477 13.24 13.05 1.77
CA ASP A 477 14.13 12.13 2.48
C ASP A 477 14.93 12.84 3.58
N ARG A 478 15.51 14.02 3.27
CA ARG A 478 16.19 14.87 4.25
C ARG A 478 15.22 15.37 5.32
N GLY A 479 14.04 15.81 4.90
CA GLY A 479 12.98 16.24 5.80
C GLY A 479 12.64 15.15 6.82
N LEU A 480 12.44 13.91 6.38
CA LEU A 480 12.11 12.75 7.21
C LEU A 480 13.27 12.19 8.04
N GLY A 481 14.50 12.68 7.83
CA GLY A 481 15.70 12.20 8.52
C GLY A 481 16.18 10.81 8.06
N ILE A 482 15.93 10.44 6.79
CA ILE A 482 16.37 9.16 6.23
C ILE A 482 17.90 9.03 6.21
N PRO A 483 18.70 10.05 5.86
CA PRO A 483 20.16 9.96 5.92
C PRO A 483 20.70 9.62 7.31
N GLU A 484 20.17 10.25 8.34
CA GLU A 484 20.52 10.01 9.75
C GLU A 484 20.11 8.60 10.18
N LEU A 485 18.92 8.15 9.74
CA LEU A 485 18.46 6.80 9.98
C LEU A 485 19.36 5.76 9.29
N TYR A 486 19.83 6.02 8.08
CA TYR A 486 20.80 5.16 7.40
C TYR A 486 22.13 5.09 8.14
N GLN A 487 22.62 6.20 8.66
CA GLN A 487 23.84 6.22 9.48
C GLN A 487 23.66 5.41 10.77
N SER A 488 22.52 5.54 11.44
CA SER A 488 22.16 4.74 12.62
C SER A 488 22.12 3.25 12.29
N ILE A 489 21.44 2.86 11.21
CA ILE A 489 21.35 1.47 10.75
C ILE A 489 22.73 0.91 10.44
N GLN A 490 23.55 1.66 9.70
CA GLN A 490 24.91 1.23 9.34
C GLN A 490 25.76 0.99 10.60
N THR A 491 25.76 1.94 11.53
CA THR A 491 26.48 1.83 12.81
C THR A 491 26.02 0.59 13.59
N ASN A 492 24.70 0.37 13.68
CA ASN A 492 24.14 -0.78 14.38
C ASN A 492 24.51 -2.12 13.69
N LEU A 493 24.57 -2.16 12.36
CA LEU A 493 24.99 -3.34 11.60
C LEU A 493 26.48 -3.64 11.80
N GLU A 494 27.33 -2.62 11.81
CA GLU A 494 28.77 -2.74 12.04
C GLU A 494 29.05 -3.29 13.45
N MET A 495 28.44 -2.69 14.49
CA MET A 495 28.55 -3.18 15.87
C MET A 495 28.10 -4.64 16.01
N LYS A 496 27.01 -5.03 15.33
CA LYS A 496 26.56 -6.43 15.32
C LYS A 496 27.51 -7.36 14.60
N ARG A 497 28.12 -6.92 13.50
CA ARG A 497 29.10 -7.70 12.75
C ARG A 497 30.33 -7.97 13.61
N GLU A 498 30.84 -6.95 14.29
CA GLU A 498 31.96 -7.08 15.22
C GLU A 498 31.64 -8.03 16.38
N ALA A 499 30.47 -7.86 17.02
CA ALA A 499 30.02 -8.76 18.08
C ALA A 499 29.88 -10.21 17.58
N LEU A 500 29.38 -10.40 16.36
CA LEU A 500 29.26 -11.72 15.75
C LEU A 500 30.62 -12.34 15.45
N VAL A 501 31.59 -11.57 14.95
CA VAL A 501 32.97 -12.01 14.73
C VAL A 501 33.61 -12.41 16.07
N ALA A 502 33.43 -11.63 17.13
CA ALA A 502 33.93 -11.97 18.46
C ALA A 502 33.32 -13.28 19.00
N VAL A 503 32.00 -13.48 18.83
CA VAL A 503 31.32 -14.72 19.21
C VAL A 503 31.79 -15.91 18.36
N GLN A 504 31.99 -15.71 17.07
CA GLN A 504 32.49 -16.75 16.16
C GLN A 504 33.94 -17.10 16.49
N ALA A 505 34.81 -16.12 16.78
CA ALA A 505 36.18 -16.33 17.22
C ALA A 505 36.24 -17.13 18.54
N LYS A 506 35.37 -16.81 19.50
CA LYS A 506 35.24 -17.60 20.74
C LYS A 506 34.80 -19.04 20.48
N LYS A 507 33.87 -19.25 19.53
CA LYS A 507 33.40 -20.59 19.14
C LYS A 507 34.44 -21.35 18.33
N SER A 508 35.16 -20.71 17.42
CA SER A 508 36.23 -21.32 16.62
C SER A 508 37.39 -21.69 17.53
N SER A 509 37.76 -20.85 18.50
CA SER A 509 38.75 -21.17 19.53
C SER A 509 38.32 -22.40 20.36
N LYS A 510 37.07 -22.44 20.85
CA LYS A 510 36.56 -23.64 21.55
C LYS A 510 36.58 -24.89 20.67
N ARG A 511 36.18 -24.77 19.40
CA ARG A 511 36.22 -25.88 18.44
C ARG A 511 37.64 -26.31 18.15
N ALA A 512 38.56 -25.37 17.93
CA ALA A 512 39.97 -25.63 17.72
C ALA A 512 40.57 -26.38 18.92
N ASN A 513 40.23 -25.97 20.15
CA ASN A 513 40.64 -26.65 21.37
C ASN A 513 40.04 -28.07 21.47
N ILE A 514 38.76 -28.24 21.12
CA ILE A 514 38.14 -29.58 21.07
C ILE A 514 38.77 -30.43 19.97
N THR A 515 38.98 -29.89 18.77
CA THR A 515 39.61 -30.63 17.67
C THR A 515 41.05 -30.98 17.99
N ALA A 516 41.78 -30.08 18.66
CA ALA A 516 43.13 -30.35 19.15
C ALA A 516 43.10 -31.43 20.23
N ALA A 517 42.16 -31.38 21.17
CA ALA A 517 41.98 -32.42 22.19
C ALA A 517 41.60 -33.77 21.56
N THR A 518 40.68 -33.81 20.60
CA THR A 518 40.32 -35.04 19.89
C THR A 518 41.44 -35.53 18.99
N ALA A 519 42.21 -34.65 18.37
CA ALA A 519 43.39 -35.01 17.59
C ALA A 519 44.49 -35.55 18.50
N LEU A 520 44.63 -35.03 19.72
CA LEU A 520 45.57 -35.53 20.72
C LEU A 520 45.12 -36.89 21.26
N VAL A 521 43.81 -37.10 21.49
CA VAL A 521 43.25 -38.41 21.85
C VAL A 521 43.38 -39.40 20.68
N ALA A 522 43.06 -39.00 19.46
CA ALA A 522 43.22 -39.84 18.27
C ALA A 522 44.69 -40.15 17.98
N ALA A 523 45.59 -39.18 18.14
CA ALA A 523 47.03 -39.40 18.07
C ALA A 523 47.48 -40.34 19.19
N ALA A 524 46.93 -40.27 20.41
CA ALA A 524 47.22 -41.24 21.47
C ALA A 524 46.68 -42.64 21.14
N VAL A 525 45.53 -42.75 20.45
CA VAL A 525 44.93 -44.02 19.99
C VAL A 525 45.65 -44.60 18.77
N ILE A 526 46.15 -43.77 17.86
CA ILE A 526 46.94 -44.19 16.69
C ILE A 526 48.39 -44.49 17.10
N ALA A 527 48.94 -43.73 18.05
CA ALA A 527 50.22 -44.00 18.69
C ALA A 527 50.13 -45.10 19.76
N LEU A 528 49.01 -45.81 19.88
CA LEU A 528 48.91 -47.14 20.50
C LEU A 528 49.11 -48.17 19.38
N PRO A 529 50.34 -48.62 19.07
CA PRO A 529 50.59 -49.58 18.01
C PRO A 529 50.14 -51.00 18.40
N ASN A 530 49.36 -51.15 19.48
CA ASN A 530 48.99 -52.43 20.05
C ASN A 530 47.59 -52.36 20.71
N ILE A 531 46.51 -52.06 19.98
CA ILE A 531 45.14 -52.22 20.49
C ILE A 531 44.91 -53.67 20.97
N HIS A 532 45.58 -54.65 20.36
CA HIS A 532 45.60 -56.02 20.85
C HIS A 532 46.22 -56.14 22.26
N GLN A 533 47.36 -55.50 22.54
CA GLN A 533 47.94 -55.48 23.89
C GLN A 533 47.13 -54.60 24.85
N GLY A 534 46.51 -53.51 24.36
CA GLY A 534 45.64 -52.64 25.16
C GLY A 534 44.37 -53.35 25.63
N LEU A 535 43.73 -54.13 24.75
CA LEU A 535 42.60 -55.00 25.10
C LEU A 535 43.05 -56.14 26.04
N GLU A 536 44.27 -56.68 25.87
CA GLU A 536 44.85 -57.67 26.80
C GLU A 536 45.11 -57.09 28.20
N ILE A 537 45.58 -55.84 28.27
CA ILE A 537 45.80 -55.11 29.53
C ILE A 537 44.45 -54.79 30.18
N ILE A 538 43.48 -54.27 29.43
CA ILE A 538 42.12 -53.96 29.93
C ILE A 538 41.39 -55.23 30.38
N ALA A 539 41.58 -56.37 29.71
CA ALA A 539 41.05 -57.66 30.15
C ALA A 539 41.60 -58.12 31.52
N ARG A 540 42.78 -57.62 31.93
CA ARG A 540 43.45 -57.92 33.21
C ARG A 540 43.27 -56.84 34.29
N VAL A 541 42.64 -55.69 33.97
CA VAL A 541 42.37 -54.61 34.94
C VAL A 541 41.26 -55.02 35.90
N ASP A 542 41.53 -54.91 37.20
CA ASP A 542 40.57 -55.16 38.27
C ASP A 542 39.46 -54.08 38.28
N THR A 543 38.24 -54.49 37.95
CA THR A 543 37.09 -53.58 37.77
C THR A 543 36.44 -53.16 39.09
N SER A 544 36.97 -53.63 40.22
CA SER A 544 36.41 -53.36 41.55
C SER A 544 36.68 -51.96 42.11
N LYS A 545 37.58 -51.14 41.50
CA LYS A 545 37.85 -49.75 41.96
C LYS A 545 38.14 -48.73 40.85
N GLY A 546 37.66 -47.50 41.06
CA GLY A 546 38.06 -46.29 40.33
C GLY A 546 37.79 -46.30 38.82
N ILE A 547 38.81 -45.96 38.03
CA ILE A 547 38.76 -45.85 36.56
C ILE A 547 38.39 -47.20 35.89
N GLY A 548 38.60 -48.34 36.57
CA GLY A 548 38.26 -49.68 36.07
C GLY A 548 36.75 -49.91 35.82
N ILE A 549 35.86 -49.18 36.51
CA ILE A 549 34.41 -49.30 36.32
C ILE A 549 33.98 -48.78 34.94
N LEU A 550 34.64 -47.73 34.44
CA LEU A 550 34.39 -47.15 33.11
C LEU A 550 34.89 -48.06 31.98
N ALA A 551 35.84 -48.94 32.24
CA ALA A 551 36.38 -49.89 31.27
C ALA A 551 35.55 -51.19 31.14
N LYS A 552 34.63 -51.44 32.07
CA LYS A 552 33.79 -52.66 32.11
C LYS A 552 33.07 -53.01 30.78
N PRO A 553 32.38 -52.10 30.09
CA PRO A 553 31.72 -52.43 28.81
C PRO A 553 32.71 -52.73 27.68
N LEU A 554 33.93 -52.20 27.75
CA LEU A 554 35.01 -52.52 26.81
C LEU A 554 35.67 -53.87 27.13
N GLN A 555 35.54 -54.36 28.36
CA GLN A 555 36.12 -55.63 28.81
C GLN A 555 35.39 -56.83 28.20
N ASP A 556 34.07 -56.74 28.03
CA ASP A 556 33.28 -57.76 27.34
C ASP A 556 33.67 -57.86 25.86
N ILE A 557 33.92 -56.72 25.21
CA ILE A 557 34.40 -56.64 23.83
C ILE A 557 35.86 -57.12 23.72
N ALA A 558 36.69 -56.85 24.73
CA ALA A 558 38.08 -57.30 24.78
C ALA A 558 38.23 -58.82 24.90
N ARG A 559 37.29 -59.49 25.60
CA ARG A 559 37.29 -60.95 25.78
C ARG A 559 37.00 -61.74 24.50
N GLU A 560 36.36 -61.12 23.52
CA GLU A 560 36.10 -61.71 22.20
C GLU A 560 37.33 -61.69 21.28
N GLY A 561 38.44 -61.07 21.70
CA GLY A 561 39.68 -61.06 20.92
C GLY A 561 39.54 -60.29 19.60
N ALA A 562 39.96 -60.91 18.49
CA ALA A 562 40.01 -60.25 17.19
C ALA A 562 38.63 -59.78 16.66
N SER A 563 37.54 -60.51 16.97
CA SER A 563 36.19 -60.13 16.54
C SER A 563 35.66 -58.91 17.30
N GLY A 564 36.00 -58.75 18.57
CA GLY A 564 35.63 -57.58 19.37
C GLY A 564 36.26 -56.29 18.85
N SER A 565 37.52 -56.35 18.40
CA SER A 565 38.18 -55.23 17.72
C SER A 565 37.47 -54.81 16.43
N TRP A 566 36.99 -55.76 15.62
CA TRP A 566 36.20 -55.45 14.42
C TRP A 566 34.83 -54.83 14.73
N TRP A 567 34.16 -55.30 15.79
CA TRP A 567 32.91 -54.71 16.26
C TRP A 567 33.07 -53.27 16.73
N LEU A 568 34.19 -52.96 17.39
CA LEU A 568 34.54 -51.61 17.81
C LEU A 568 34.76 -50.70 16.58
N TYR A 569 35.47 -51.18 15.56
CA TYR A 569 35.65 -50.45 14.31
C TYR A 569 34.31 -50.14 13.62
N LEU A 570 33.41 -51.13 13.54
CA LEU A 570 32.10 -50.97 12.91
C LEU A 570 31.19 -50.01 13.67
N THR A 571 31.21 -50.02 15.01
CA THR A 571 30.41 -49.10 15.82
C THR A 571 30.89 -47.66 15.73
N VAL A 572 32.20 -47.43 15.71
CA VAL A 572 32.77 -46.08 15.50
C VAL A 572 32.43 -45.56 14.09
N LEU A 573 32.52 -46.42 13.08
CA LEU A 573 32.17 -46.07 11.70
C LEU A 573 30.66 -45.77 11.53
N ALA A 574 29.79 -46.58 12.16
CA ALA A 574 28.33 -46.40 12.16
C ALA A 574 27.93 -45.10 12.88
N PHE A 575 28.56 -44.79 14.00
CA PHE A 575 28.35 -43.53 14.71
C PHE A 575 28.71 -42.32 13.84
N PHE A 576 29.83 -42.39 13.10
CA PHE A 576 30.28 -41.31 12.22
C PHE A 576 29.33 -41.09 11.03
N THR A 577 28.84 -42.17 10.43
CA THR A 577 27.89 -42.09 9.31
C THR A 577 26.52 -41.54 9.72
N ILE A 578 25.98 -41.95 10.87
CA ILE A 578 24.67 -41.46 11.38
C ILE A 578 24.75 -39.98 11.80
N THR A 579 25.82 -39.56 12.48
CA THR A 579 25.93 -38.19 13.01
C THR A 579 26.32 -37.15 11.96
N VAL A 580 27.07 -37.53 10.92
CA VAL A 580 27.60 -36.58 9.92
C VAL A 580 26.78 -36.57 8.62
N VAL A 581 26.32 -37.71 8.12
CA VAL A 581 25.73 -37.82 6.77
C VAL A 581 24.22 -37.60 6.77
N PHE A 582 23.51 -38.12 7.77
CA PHE A 582 22.04 -38.09 7.84
C PHE A 582 21.41 -36.67 7.95
N PRO A 583 22.01 -35.68 8.64
CA PRO A 583 21.44 -34.33 8.73
C PRO A 583 21.52 -33.51 7.43
N TRP A 584 22.33 -33.93 6.46
CA TRP A 584 22.59 -33.15 5.24
C TRP A 584 21.57 -33.43 4.13
N SER A 585 20.93 -34.61 4.12
CA SER A 585 20.00 -35.04 3.06
C SER A 585 18.57 -34.47 3.19
N LEU A 586 18.17 -33.95 4.35
CA LEU A 586 16.77 -33.51 4.60
C LEU A 586 16.47 -32.03 4.25
N ARG A 587 17.39 -31.28 3.62
CA ARG A 587 17.14 -29.88 3.22
C ARG A 587 16.53 -29.76 1.82
N ILE A 588 15.33 -30.29 1.63
CA ILE A 588 14.54 -30.05 0.41
C ILE A 588 13.83 -28.68 0.54
N ARG A 589 14.39 -27.66 -0.11
CA ARG A 589 13.81 -26.30 -0.19
C ARG A 589 12.55 -26.30 -1.07
N ARG A 590 11.37 -26.13 -0.45
CA ARG A 590 10.11 -25.86 -1.16
C ARG A 590 10.19 -24.48 -1.84
N ARG A 591 10.17 -24.46 -3.18
CA ARG A 591 10.00 -23.23 -3.97
C ARG A 591 8.59 -22.67 -3.75
N LYS A 592 8.48 -21.40 -3.36
CA LYS A 592 7.21 -20.67 -3.29
C LYS A 592 6.71 -20.40 -4.72
N LYS A 593 5.50 -20.84 -5.06
CA LYS A 593 4.82 -20.45 -6.31
C LYS A 593 4.26 -19.03 -6.17
N ASN A 594 4.40 -18.21 -7.22
CA ASN A 594 3.78 -16.89 -7.31
C ASN A 594 2.25 -17.03 -7.42
N VAL A 595 1.51 -16.35 -6.54
CA VAL A 595 0.05 -16.41 -6.48
C VAL A 595 -0.51 -15.21 -7.25
N LYS A 596 -1.28 -15.46 -8.32
CA LYS A 596 -2.04 -14.42 -9.03
C LYS A 596 -3.20 -13.93 -8.13
N PHE A 597 -3.51 -12.63 -8.17
CA PHE A 597 -4.57 -12.02 -7.35
C PHE A 597 -5.74 -11.51 -8.20
N GLY A 598 -6.94 -11.51 -7.58
CA GLY A 598 -8.16 -10.91 -8.15
C GLY A 598 -8.75 -11.61 -9.38
N TRP A 599 -9.78 -10.99 -9.95
CA TRP A 599 -10.38 -11.36 -11.25
C TRP A 599 -10.26 -10.16 -12.20
N TYR A 600 -9.85 -10.40 -13.43
CA TYR A 600 -9.62 -9.33 -14.42
C TYR A 600 -10.89 -9.08 -15.22
N TRP A 601 -11.21 -7.80 -15.42
CA TRP A 601 -12.31 -7.42 -16.30
C TRP A 601 -11.96 -7.77 -17.76
N PRO A 602 -12.92 -8.21 -18.59
CA PRO A 602 -12.63 -8.65 -19.96
C PRO A 602 -12.19 -7.53 -20.90
N GLU A 603 -12.72 -6.31 -20.70
CA GLU A 603 -12.36 -5.14 -21.49
C GLU A 603 -11.05 -4.55 -20.96
N HIS A 604 -10.11 -4.32 -21.88
CA HIS A 604 -8.80 -3.77 -21.59
C HIS A 604 -8.75 -2.33 -22.08
N ILE A 605 -8.58 -1.38 -21.16
CA ILE A 605 -8.31 0.02 -21.48
C ILE A 605 -6.83 0.26 -21.24
N SER A 606 -6.07 0.50 -22.31
CA SER A 606 -4.71 1.03 -22.19
C SER A 606 -4.78 2.55 -22.23
N VAL A 607 -4.46 3.21 -21.12
CA VAL A 607 -4.26 4.66 -21.09
C VAL A 607 -2.80 4.91 -21.43
N ARG A 608 -2.54 5.82 -22.37
CA ARG A 608 -1.20 6.35 -22.64
C ARG A 608 -1.25 7.85 -22.38
N LEU A 609 -0.28 8.36 -21.63
CA LEU A 609 -0.08 9.80 -21.52
C LEU A 609 0.37 10.30 -22.89
N ALA A 610 -0.33 11.28 -23.44
CA ALA A 610 0.18 12.00 -24.60
C ALA A 610 1.50 12.64 -24.15
N LYS A 611 2.60 12.31 -24.82
CA LYS A 611 3.77 13.19 -24.77
C LYS A 611 3.33 14.42 -25.54
N ASP A 612 3.36 15.58 -24.91
CA ASP A 612 3.34 16.82 -25.65
C ASP A 612 4.52 16.74 -26.61
N ASP A 613 4.24 16.46 -27.88
CA ASP A 613 5.23 16.54 -28.93
C ASP A 613 5.82 17.95 -28.84
N GLU A 614 7.15 18.00 -28.75
CA GLU A 614 7.94 19.22 -28.76
C GLU A 614 7.29 20.21 -29.73
N ASN A 615 6.86 21.34 -29.18
CA ASN A 615 6.49 22.50 -29.96
C ASN A 615 7.65 22.72 -30.96
N PRO A 616 7.45 22.59 -32.30
CA PRO A 616 8.55 22.63 -33.28
C PRO A 616 9.12 24.05 -33.47
N LEU A 617 9.02 24.88 -32.44
CA LEU A 617 9.51 26.24 -32.34
C LEU A 617 10.29 26.39 -31.02
N SER A 618 11.36 25.60 -30.88
CA SER A 618 12.48 25.88 -29.98
C SER A 618 13.78 25.89 -30.75
#